data_AF-A0A7W9ZFD9-F1
#
_entry.id   AF-A0A7W9ZFD9-F1
#
_cell.length_a   1.000
_cell.length_b   1.000
_cell.length_c   1.000
_cell.angle_alpha   90.00
_cell.angle_beta   90.00
_cell.angle_gamma   90.00
#
_symmetry.space_group_name_H-M   'P 1'
#
loop_
_entity.id
_entity.type
_entity.pdbx_description
1 polymer ?
#
loop_
_entity_poly.entity_id
_entity_poly.type
_entity_poly.pdbx_seq_one_letter_code
_entity_poly.pdbx_strand_id
1 'polypeptide(L)'
;MQTNPSPQNIPPNSPPDTAATVATLLGLTPEAVLGEVMAMVFFDPADLARVESPEDIAALPLAARRAIIGWAWDSKGHFVLKLAPKTPLLTLLGHHLGLWRSSGEGGGVLSETLSEMERARRLSCLLTAVAADAALAPGEDADDAADGGEGDGE
;
A
#
# COMPACT_ATOMS: atom_id res chain seq x y z
N MET A 1 56.35 -31.55 24.15
CA MET A 1 54.88 -31.61 24.07
C MET A 1 54.42 -30.47 23.17
N GLN A 2 54.21 -30.73 21.88
CA GLN A 2 53.71 -29.74 20.92
C GLN A 2 52.18 -29.85 20.89
N THR A 3 51.50 -28.78 21.29
CA THR A 3 50.03 -28.68 21.24
C THR A 3 49.62 -28.25 19.84
N ASN A 4 48.93 -29.16 19.15
CA ASN A 4 48.39 -28.94 17.81
C ASN A 4 47.15 -28.03 17.89
N PRO A 5 47.06 -26.89 17.17
CA PRO A 5 45.88 -26.03 17.20
C PRO A 5 44.71 -26.66 16.43
N SER A 6 43.54 -26.66 17.06
CA SER A 6 42.28 -27.17 16.47
C SER A 6 41.95 -26.46 15.15
N PRO A 7 41.45 -27.18 14.14
CA PRO A 7 41.04 -26.56 12.88
C PRO A 7 39.82 -25.66 13.14
N GLN A 8 39.96 -24.38 12.78
CA GLN A 8 38.85 -23.42 12.78
C GLN A 8 37.84 -23.86 11.73
N ASN A 9 36.63 -24.18 12.19
CA ASN A 9 35.48 -24.49 11.35
C ASN A 9 34.99 -23.18 10.69
N ILE A 10 35.52 -22.87 9.51
CA ILE A 10 35.05 -21.75 8.69
C ILE A 10 33.71 -22.19 8.07
N PRO A 11 32.58 -21.54 8.37
CA PRO A 11 31.32 -21.91 7.74
C PRO A 11 31.42 -21.69 6.22
N PRO A 12 30.89 -22.61 5.39
CA PRO A 12 30.93 -22.46 3.95
C PRO A 12 30.09 -21.25 3.55
N ASN A 13 30.76 -20.29 2.92
CA ASN A 13 30.28 -19.30 1.97
C ASN A 13 28.75 -19.40 1.70
N SER A 14 27.95 -18.64 2.46
CA SER A 14 26.52 -18.50 2.18
C SER A 14 26.36 -17.96 0.76
N PRO A 15 25.57 -18.60 -0.12
CA PRO A 15 25.32 -18.04 -1.45
C PRO A 15 24.72 -16.63 -1.28
N PRO A 16 25.07 -15.66 -2.14
CA PRO A 16 24.42 -14.36 -2.12
C PRO A 16 22.92 -14.58 -2.29
N ASP A 17 22.11 -13.92 -1.46
CA ASP A 17 20.66 -13.99 -1.51
C ASP A 17 20.17 -13.70 -2.94
N THR A 18 19.87 -14.76 -3.69
CA THR A 18 19.49 -14.67 -5.11
C THR A 18 18.23 -13.82 -5.28
N ALA A 19 17.33 -13.85 -4.29
CA ALA A 19 16.12 -13.04 -4.25
C ALA A 19 16.42 -11.53 -4.15
N ALA A 20 17.37 -11.14 -3.29
CA ALA A 20 17.78 -9.73 -3.17
C ALA A 20 18.44 -9.22 -4.46
N THR A 21 19.17 -10.11 -5.16
CA THR A 21 19.83 -9.79 -6.43
C THR A 21 18.81 -9.56 -7.55
N VAL A 22 17.76 -10.38 -7.64
CA VAL A 22 16.69 -10.22 -8.64
C VAL A 22 15.81 -9.00 -8.36
N ALA A 23 15.47 -8.73 -7.09
CA ALA A 23 14.71 -7.54 -6.71
C ALA A 23 15.44 -6.24 -7.11
N THR A 24 16.76 -6.20 -6.88
CA THR A 24 17.60 -5.06 -7.26
C THR A 24 17.67 -4.88 -8.79
N LEU A 25 17.78 -5.99 -9.54
CA LEU A 25 17.75 -5.97 -11.01
C LEU A 25 16.43 -5.42 -11.58
N LEU A 26 15.32 -5.66 -10.88
CA LEU A 26 14.00 -5.15 -11.25
C LEU A 26 13.72 -3.73 -10.69
N GLY A 27 14.67 -3.12 -9.98
CA GLY A 27 14.48 -1.81 -9.33
C GLY A 27 13.44 -1.83 -8.20
N LEU A 28 13.12 -3.02 -7.67
CA LEU A 28 12.16 -3.19 -6.57
C LEU A 28 12.82 -2.85 -5.25
N THR A 29 12.73 -1.58 -4.86
CA THR A 29 13.15 -1.15 -3.52
C THR A 29 12.02 -1.41 -2.51
N PRO A 30 12.33 -1.63 -1.21
CA PRO A 30 11.32 -1.73 -0.16
C PRO A 30 10.35 -0.55 -0.16
N GLU A 31 10.85 0.66 -0.44
CA GLU A 31 10.07 1.90 -0.48
C GLU A 31 9.11 1.92 -1.67
N ALA A 32 9.52 1.39 -2.83
CA ALA A 32 8.65 1.28 -4.00
C ALA A 32 7.50 0.30 -3.75
N VAL A 33 7.79 -0.85 -3.13
CA VAL A 33 6.76 -1.82 -2.74
C VAL A 33 5.82 -1.22 -1.71
N LEU A 34 6.35 -0.52 -0.71
CA LEU A 34 5.55 0.12 0.34
C LEU A 34 4.64 1.20 -0.24
N GLY A 35 5.17 2.06 -1.12
CA GLY A 35 4.39 3.10 -1.80
C GLY A 35 3.24 2.52 -2.63
N GLU A 36 3.46 1.37 -3.28
CA GLU A 36 2.42 0.68 -4.03
C GLU A 36 1.32 0.11 -3.12
N VAL A 37 1.71 -0.55 -2.03
CA VAL A 37 0.76 -1.07 -1.03
C VAL A 37 -0.05 0.06 -0.39
N MET A 38 0.59 1.19 -0.07
CA MET A 38 -0.10 2.37 0.48
C MET A 38 -1.13 2.93 -0.51
N ALA A 39 -0.78 3.05 -1.79
CA ALA A 39 -1.72 3.52 -2.83
C ALA A 39 -2.95 2.59 -2.94
N MET A 40 -2.74 1.27 -2.90
CA MET A 40 -3.83 0.29 -2.95
C MET A 40 -4.74 0.31 -1.71
N VAL A 41 -4.22 0.69 -0.55
CA VAL A 41 -4.97 0.71 0.71
C VAL A 41 -5.74 2.01 0.87
N PHE A 42 -5.10 3.13 0.58
CA PHE A 42 -5.57 4.48 0.90
C PHE A 42 -6.19 5.22 -0.30
N PHE A 43 -6.58 4.52 -1.38
CA PHE A 43 -7.35 5.16 -2.45
C PHE A 43 -8.73 5.61 -1.98
N ASP A 44 -9.20 6.74 -2.53
CA ASP A 44 -10.55 7.25 -2.33
C ASP A 44 -11.53 6.53 -3.28
N PRO A 45 -12.57 5.84 -2.77
CA PRO A 45 -13.59 5.24 -3.63
C PRO A 45 -14.36 6.26 -4.49
N ALA A 46 -14.41 7.54 -4.12
CA ALA A 46 -15.06 8.58 -4.92
C ALA A 46 -14.39 8.76 -6.29
N ASP A 47 -13.07 8.54 -6.37
CA ASP A 47 -12.32 8.58 -7.63
C ASP A 47 -12.82 7.55 -8.65
N LEU A 48 -13.47 6.47 -8.20
CA LEU A 48 -13.93 5.37 -9.04
C LEU A 48 -15.41 5.49 -9.43
N ALA A 49 -16.12 6.52 -8.98
CA ALA A 49 -17.58 6.61 -9.10
C ALA A 49 -18.09 6.72 -10.56
N ARG A 50 -17.23 7.10 -11.51
CA ARG A 50 -17.60 7.37 -12.92
C ARG A 50 -16.99 6.40 -13.92
N VAL A 51 -16.47 5.25 -13.47
CA VAL A 51 -15.81 4.29 -14.36
C VAL A 51 -16.85 3.33 -14.93
N GLU A 52 -17.16 3.47 -16.22
CA GLU A 52 -18.14 2.63 -16.92
C GLU A 52 -17.48 1.72 -17.97
N SER A 53 -16.24 2.02 -18.34
CA SER A 53 -15.49 1.31 -19.36
C SER A 53 -14.01 1.15 -19.01
N PRO A 54 -13.29 0.22 -19.68
CA PRO A 54 -11.84 0.13 -19.55
C PRO A 54 -11.09 1.40 -19.98
N GLU A 55 -11.66 2.21 -20.87
CA GLU A 55 -11.06 3.45 -21.35
C GLU A 55 -11.05 4.51 -20.23
N ASP A 56 -12.12 4.57 -19.42
CA ASP A 56 -12.23 5.49 -18.29
C ASP A 56 -11.15 5.24 -17.23
N ILE A 57 -10.68 4.01 -17.10
CA ILE A 57 -9.58 3.67 -16.18
C ILE A 57 -8.34 4.49 -16.50
N ALA A 58 -8.06 4.78 -17.77
CA ALA A 58 -6.88 5.54 -18.15
C ALA A 58 -6.95 7.01 -17.67
N ALA A 59 -8.15 7.57 -17.53
CA ALA A 59 -8.39 8.94 -17.08
C ALA A 59 -8.30 9.09 -15.55
N LEU A 60 -8.28 7.98 -14.80
CA LEU A 60 -8.21 8.01 -13.34
C LEU A 60 -6.86 8.51 -12.81
N PRO A 61 -6.85 9.13 -11.62
CA PRO A 61 -5.63 9.39 -10.87
C PRO A 61 -4.79 8.13 -10.70
N LEU A 62 -3.46 8.27 -10.70
CA LEU A 62 -2.55 7.13 -10.60
C LEU A 62 -2.79 6.30 -9.33
N ALA A 63 -3.12 6.94 -8.21
CA ALA A 63 -3.43 6.26 -6.96
C ALA A 63 -4.65 5.33 -7.09
N ALA A 64 -5.75 5.81 -7.68
CA ALA A 64 -6.94 5.02 -7.93
C ALA A 64 -6.67 3.88 -8.94
N ARG A 65 -5.88 4.13 -9.99
CA ARG A 65 -5.50 3.09 -10.97
C ARG A 65 -4.75 1.93 -10.32
N ARG A 66 -3.83 2.22 -9.39
CA ARG A 66 -3.05 1.21 -8.66
C ARG A 66 -3.91 0.31 -7.78
N ALA A 67 -5.04 0.83 -7.29
CA ALA A 67 -5.98 0.03 -6.52
C ALA A 67 -6.81 -0.96 -7.36
N ILE A 68 -6.83 -0.82 -8.69
CA ILE A 68 -7.57 -1.70 -9.60
C ILE A 68 -6.70 -2.91 -9.94
N ILE A 69 -7.13 -4.09 -9.50
CA ILE A 69 -6.45 -5.37 -9.82
C ILE A 69 -6.99 -6.01 -11.10
N GLY A 70 -8.13 -5.55 -11.58
CA GLY A 70 -8.74 -6.01 -12.82
C GLY A 70 -10.16 -5.50 -12.99
N TRP A 71 -10.81 -5.93 -14.05
CA TRP A 71 -12.19 -5.60 -14.36
C TRP A 71 -12.88 -6.79 -15.03
N ALA A 72 -14.21 -6.77 -15.07
CA ALA A 72 -15.03 -7.78 -15.70
C ALA A 72 -16.36 -7.17 -16.16
N TRP A 73 -17.08 -7.92 -16.98
CA TRP A 73 -18.48 -7.66 -17.30
C TRP A 73 -19.35 -8.68 -16.58
N ASP A 74 -20.41 -8.21 -15.92
CA ASP A 74 -21.38 -9.13 -15.34
C ASP A 74 -22.30 -9.74 -16.43
N SER A 75 -23.16 -10.69 -16.05
CA SER A 75 -24.09 -11.33 -16.99
C SER A 75 -25.17 -10.39 -17.54
N LYS A 76 -25.33 -9.19 -16.97
CA LYS A 76 -26.29 -8.17 -17.37
C LYS A 76 -25.63 -7.07 -18.23
N GLY A 77 -24.32 -7.17 -18.48
CA GLY A 77 -23.56 -6.18 -19.25
C GLY A 77 -23.16 -4.95 -18.44
N HIS A 78 -23.16 -5.02 -17.11
CA HIS A 78 -22.59 -3.97 -16.26
C HIS A 78 -21.08 -4.16 -16.11
N PHE A 79 -20.35 -3.04 -16.13
CA PHE A 79 -18.93 -3.01 -15.89
C PHE A 79 -18.64 -3.14 -14.39
N VAL A 80 -17.77 -4.07 -14.02
CA VAL A 80 -17.42 -4.35 -12.63
C VAL A 80 -15.91 -4.25 -12.43
N LEU A 81 -15.48 -3.31 -11.58
CA LEU A 81 -14.10 -3.19 -11.15
C LEU A 81 -13.79 -4.19 -10.03
N LYS A 82 -12.62 -4.82 -10.13
CA LYS A 82 -12.03 -5.61 -9.04
C LYS A 82 -10.96 -4.76 -8.36
N LEU A 83 -11.16 -4.50 -7.08
CA LEU A 83 -10.27 -3.66 -6.28
C LEU A 83 -9.34 -4.53 -5.43
N ALA A 84 -8.17 -3.98 -5.11
CA ALA A 84 -7.22 -4.59 -4.22
C ALA A 84 -7.86 -4.85 -2.84
N PRO A 85 -7.62 -6.03 -2.23
CA PRO A 85 -8.22 -6.35 -0.93
C PRO A 85 -7.55 -5.53 0.19
N LYS A 86 -8.26 -4.52 0.71
CA LYS A 86 -7.71 -3.58 1.73
C LYS A 86 -7.27 -4.28 3.02
N THR A 87 -8.06 -5.22 3.53
CA THR A 87 -7.80 -5.90 4.81
C THR A 87 -6.45 -6.63 4.89
N PRO A 88 -6.08 -7.53 3.95
CA PRO A 88 -4.78 -8.19 3.98
C PRO A 88 -3.61 -7.23 3.72
N LEU A 89 -3.81 -6.16 2.94
CA LEU A 89 -2.77 -5.16 2.67
C LEU A 89 -2.48 -4.28 3.89
N LEU A 90 -3.53 -3.80 4.57
CA LEU A 90 -3.38 -3.20 5.90
C LEU A 90 -2.75 -4.17 6.89
N THR A 91 -3.01 -5.47 6.70
CA THR A 91 -2.36 -6.54 7.46
C THR A 91 -0.85 -6.52 7.29
N LEU A 92 -0.40 -6.52 6.05
CA LEU A 92 1.01 -6.43 5.75
C LEU A 92 1.65 -5.13 6.28
N LEU A 93 0.97 -3.98 6.13
CA LEU A 93 1.44 -2.69 6.61
C LEU A 93 1.58 -2.64 8.14
N GLY A 94 0.59 -3.16 8.88
CA GLY A 94 0.62 -3.18 10.35
C GLY A 94 1.78 -4.02 10.89
N HIS A 95 2.12 -5.12 10.23
CA HIS A 95 3.31 -5.90 10.55
C HIS A 95 4.60 -5.15 10.22
N HIS A 96 4.69 -4.53 9.04
CA HIS A 96 5.86 -3.76 8.62
C HIS A 96 6.16 -2.59 9.58
N LEU A 97 5.12 -1.89 10.03
CA LEU A 97 5.23 -0.76 10.98
C LEU A 97 5.39 -1.20 12.44
N GLY A 98 5.42 -2.51 12.72
CA GLY A 98 5.52 -3.03 14.09
C GLY A 98 4.31 -2.73 14.98
N LEU A 99 3.17 -2.32 14.39
CA LEU A 99 1.92 -2.07 15.12
C LEU A 99 1.36 -3.35 15.75
N TRP A 100 1.69 -4.50 15.16
CA TRP A 100 1.36 -5.80 15.71
C TRP A 100 2.62 -6.50 16.15
N ARG A 101 2.82 -6.49 17.47
CA ARG A 101 3.87 -7.27 18.11
C ARG A 101 3.48 -8.74 18.03
N SER A 102 4.30 -9.54 17.35
CA SER A 102 4.27 -10.98 17.51
C SER A 102 4.77 -11.29 18.92
N SER A 103 3.85 -11.62 19.83
CA SER A 103 4.21 -12.07 21.17
C SER A 103 4.75 -13.50 21.06
N GLY A 104 6.00 -13.63 20.62
CA GLY A 104 6.64 -14.90 20.31
C GLY A 104 8.01 -15.00 20.97
N GLU A 105 8.05 -15.01 22.30
CA GLU A 105 9.16 -15.62 23.02
C GLU A 105 8.93 -17.14 22.99
N GLY A 106 9.38 -17.78 21.91
CA GLY A 106 9.18 -19.21 21.65
C GLY A 106 9.11 -19.51 20.17
N GLY A 107 10.25 -19.87 19.58
CA GLY A 107 10.37 -20.14 18.15
C GLY A 107 9.48 -21.29 17.70
N GLY A 108 8.73 -21.05 16.62
CA GLY A 108 8.02 -22.10 15.89
C GLY A 108 6.66 -21.67 15.36
N VAL A 109 6.64 -21.38 14.06
CA VAL A 109 5.46 -21.25 13.19
C VAL A 109 4.58 -20.01 13.45
N LEU A 110 4.45 -19.21 12.39
CA LEU A 110 3.52 -18.10 12.21
C LEU A 110 2.16 -18.29 12.94
N SER A 111 1.67 -17.23 13.62
CA SER A 111 0.28 -17.05 14.11
C SER A 111 -0.03 -17.75 15.45
N GLU A 112 -0.69 -17.22 16.48
CA GLU A 112 -1.81 -16.26 16.67
C GLU A 112 -1.57 -15.50 18.02
N THR A 113 -1.97 -14.24 18.25
CA THR A 113 -3.27 -13.90 18.88
C THR A 113 -3.36 -12.39 19.20
N LEU A 114 -3.51 -11.53 18.20
CA LEU A 114 -4.57 -10.53 18.35
C LEU A 114 -5.82 -11.24 17.84
N SER A 115 -6.87 -11.32 18.66
CA SER A 115 -8.13 -11.87 18.18
C SER A 115 -8.51 -11.14 16.89
N GLU A 116 -9.11 -11.85 15.94
CA GLU A 116 -9.53 -11.24 14.67
C GLU A 116 -10.36 -9.97 14.89
N MET A 117 -11.17 -9.98 15.96
CA MET A 117 -11.94 -8.85 16.45
C MET A 117 -11.08 -7.65 16.92
N GLU A 118 -9.98 -7.90 17.62
CA GLU A 118 -9.05 -6.84 18.05
C GLU A 118 -8.26 -6.27 16.86
N ARG A 119 -7.90 -7.12 15.89
CA ARG A 119 -7.33 -6.65 14.60
C ARG A 119 -8.32 -5.79 13.84
N ALA A 120 -9.56 -6.24 13.71
CA ALA A 120 -10.64 -5.50 13.04
C ALA A 120 -10.90 -4.14 13.71
N ARG A 121 -10.90 -4.07 15.06
CA ARG A 121 -11.03 -2.80 15.78
C ARG A 121 -9.89 -1.83 15.48
N ARG A 122 -8.64 -2.30 15.51
CA ARG A 122 -7.49 -1.44 15.21
C ARG A 122 -7.47 -0.96 13.77
N LEU A 123 -7.83 -1.83 12.82
CA LEU A 123 -7.99 -1.46 11.42
C LEU A 123 -9.09 -0.41 11.23
N SER A 124 -10.22 -0.58 11.91
CA SER A 124 -11.30 0.40 11.90
C SER A 124 -10.85 1.76 12.44
N CYS A 125 -10.11 1.79 13.56
CA CYS A 125 -9.56 3.03 14.11
C CYS A 125 -8.58 3.72 13.16
N LEU A 126 -7.69 2.96 12.50
CA LEU A 126 -6.74 3.52 11.53
C LEU A 126 -7.44 4.11 10.31
N LEU A 127 -8.41 3.39 9.74
CA LEU A 127 -9.20 3.88 8.62
C LEU A 127 -9.99 5.14 8.99
N THR A 128 -10.55 5.19 10.20
CA THR A 128 -11.27 6.38 10.69
C THR A 128 -10.33 7.57 10.89
N ALA A 129 -9.12 7.34 11.44
CA ALA A 129 -8.14 8.39 11.65
C ALA A 129 -7.62 8.97 10.32
N VAL A 130 -7.34 8.11 9.33
CA VAL A 130 -6.91 8.56 8.00
C VAL A 130 -8.04 9.31 7.27
N ALA A 131 -9.29 8.85 7.39
CA ALA A 131 -10.43 9.56 6.82
C ALA A 131 -10.64 10.94 7.47
N ALA A 132 -10.45 11.06 8.79
CA ALA A 132 -10.54 12.33 9.50
C ALA A 132 -9.42 13.30 9.12
N ASP A 133 -8.20 12.80 8.93
CA ASP A 133 -7.04 13.59 8.47
C ASP A 133 -7.24 14.10 7.03
N ALA A 134 -7.74 13.23 6.15
CA ALA A 134 -8.09 13.61 4.78
C ALA A 134 -9.19 14.70 4.72
N ALA A 135 -10.16 14.68 5.66
CA ALA A 135 -11.19 15.71 5.76
C ALA A 135 -10.67 17.04 6.33
N LEU A 136 -9.50 17.05 7.00
CA LEU A 136 -8.87 18.23 7.56
C LEU A 136 -7.83 18.85 6.61
N ALA A 137 -7.49 18.17 5.52
CA ALA A 137 -6.64 18.74 4.48
C ALA A 137 -7.35 20.00 3.94
N PRO A 138 -6.76 21.20 4.11
CA PRO A 138 -7.38 22.42 3.60
C PRO A 138 -7.51 22.24 2.10
N GLY A 139 -8.75 22.32 1.59
CA GLY A 139 -8.97 22.44 0.16
C GLY A 139 -8.09 23.59 -0.31
N GLU A 140 -7.24 23.34 -1.31
CA GLU A 140 -6.58 24.40 -2.05
C GLU A 140 -7.71 25.30 -2.56
N ASP A 141 -7.98 26.37 -1.81
CA ASP A 141 -8.89 27.42 -2.19
C ASP A 141 -8.42 27.86 -3.57
N ALA A 142 -9.23 27.55 -4.57
CA ALA A 142 -9.06 28.05 -5.91
C ALA A 142 -9.07 29.58 -5.80
N ASP A 143 -7.87 30.17 -5.85
CA ASP A 143 -7.70 31.61 -5.95
C ASP A 143 -8.49 32.07 -7.18
N ASP A 144 -9.65 32.63 -6.87
CA ASP A 144 -10.58 33.34 -7.74
C ASP A 144 -9.88 34.58 -8.28
N ALA A 145 -9.03 34.39 -9.28
CA ALA A 145 -8.43 35.47 -10.06
C ALA A 145 -9.45 35.97 -11.11
N ALA A 146 -10.57 36.50 -10.63
CA ALA A 146 -11.41 37.41 -11.39
C ALA A 146 -10.96 38.85 -11.11
N ASP A 147 -9.89 39.30 -11.77
CA ASP A 147 -9.58 40.73 -11.87
C ASP A 147 -9.99 41.24 -13.25
N GLY A 148 -11.10 41.98 -13.26
CA GLY A 148 -11.75 42.50 -14.45
C GLY A 148 -11.00 43.71 -15.02
N GLY A 149 -10.54 43.57 -16.26
CA GLY A 149 -10.09 44.69 -17.07
C GLY A 149 -11.22 45.23 -17.96
N GLU A 150 -12.17 45.97 -17.39
CA GLU A 150 -13.04 46.89 -18.14
C GLU A 150 -12.23 48.13 -18.49
N GLY A 151 -11.82 48.24 -19.76
CA GLY A 151 -11.19 49.42 -20.32
C GLY A 151 -12.06 50.03 -21.40
N ASP A 152 -13.08 50.79 -20.99
CA ASP A 152 -13.74 51.78 -21.84
C ASP A 152 -12.90 53.06 -21.81
N GLY A 153 -12.44 53.51 -22.98
CA GLY A 153 -11.68 54.75 -23.16
C GLY A 153 -11.85 55.30 -24.57
N GLU A 154 -12.78 56.25 -24.68
CA GLU A 154 -13.00 57.33 -25.68
C GLU A 154 -12.47 57.21 -27.12
#